data_AF-A0A543PCV9-F1
#
_entry.id   AF-A0A543PCV9-F1
#
_cell.length_a   1.000
_cell.length_b   1.000
_cell.length_c   1.000
_cell.angle_alpha   90.00
_cell.angle_beta   90.00
_cell.angle_gamma   90.00
#
_symmetry.space_group_name_H-M   'P 1'
#
loop_
_entity.id
_entity.type
_entity.pdbx_description
1 polymer ?
#
loop_
_entity_poly.entity_id
_entity_poly.type
_entity_poly.pdbx_seq_one_letter_code
_entity_poly.pdbx_strand_id
1 'polypeptide(L)'
;MTTTAVRPPIRRDAVLHGTRVLLALFGAVKLYGTAYFTFFATAEQGGDPQGGVDWSVAAWSTALAVAYLVGAARLGRDRRVIRWLGGVLLVDLVFGLVKLTAYDEVEALGFMAVDLVILGLLAVIARRR
;
A
#
# COMPACT_ATOMS: atom_id res chain seq x y z
N MET A 1 12.28 -21.50 -40.92
CA MET A 1 12.67 -21.51 -39.49
C MET A 1 12.30 -20.17 -38.89
N THR A 2 11.26 -20.12 -38.05
CA THR A 2 10.78 -18.89 -37.43
C THR A 2 11.38 -18.84 -36.02
N THR A 3 12.36 -17.97 -35.81
CA THR A 3 12.98 -17.75 -34.50
C THR A 3 12.02 -16.97 -33.61
N THR A 4 11.29 -17.67 -32.77
CA THR A 4 10.50 -17.06 -31.69
C THR A 4 11.46 -16.37 -30.73
N ALA A 5 11.46 -15.04 -30.71
CA ALA A 5 12.24 -14.25 -29.78
C ALA A 5 11.76 -14.53 -28.34
N VAL A 6 12.50 -15.37 -27.61
CA VAL A 6 12.29 -15.63 -26.19
C VAL A 6 12.69 -14.36 -25.43
N ARG A 7 11.70 -13.57 -24.97
CA ARG A 7 11.97 -12.41 -24.11
C ARG A 7 12.70 -12.86 -22.84
N PRO A 8 13.78 -12.17 -22.42
CA PRO A 8 14.61 -12.62 -21.32
C PRO A 8 13.86 -12.56 -19.96
N PRO A 9 14.07 -13.56 -19.07
CA PRO A 9 13.38 -13.70 -17.79
C PRO A 9 13.67 -12.56 -16.79
N ILE A 10 14.84 -11.91 -16.92
CA ILE A 10 15.36 -10.89 -15.97
C ILE A 10 14.38 -9.73 -15.72
N ARG A 11 13.64 -9.28 -16.75
CA ARG A 11 12.68 -8.16 -16.59
C ARG A 11 11.46 -8.52 -15.73
N ARG A 12 11.12 -9.81 -15.61
CA ARG A 12 9.96 -10.25 -14.82
C ARG A 12 10.26 -10.22 -13.33
N ASP A 13 11.45 -10.69 -12.97
CA ASP A 13 11.89 -10.73 -11.59
C ASP A 13 12.12 -9.32 -11.03
N ALA A 14 12.62 -8.40 -11.86
CA ALA A 14 12.80 -7.00 -11.48
C ALA A 14 11.47 -6.29 -11.10
N VAL A 15 10.40 -6.45 -11.89
CA VAL A 15 9.10 -5.82 -11.58
C VAL A 15 8.49 -6.43 -10.31
N LEU A 16 8.55 -7.75 -10.17
CA LEU A 16 8.05 -8.43 -8.97
C LEU A 16 8.83 -7.99 -7.73
N HIS A 17 10.16 -8.02 -7.79
CA HIS A 17 11.03 -7.64 -6.70
C HIS A 17 10.86 -6.15 -6.34
N GLY A 18 10.85 -5.27 -7.34
CA GLY A 18 10.60 -3.84 -7.14
C GLY A 18 9.24 -3.58 -6.50
N THR A 19 8.19 -4.30 -6.91
CA THR A 19 6.86 -4.20 -6.28
C THR A 19 6.89 -4.66 -4.82
N ARG A 20 7.64 -5.72 -4.49
CA ARG A 20 7.79 -6.19 -3.10
C ARG A 20 8.51 -5.16 -2.23
N VAL A 21 9.60 -4.59 -2.75
CA VAL A 21 10.35 -3.54 -2.04
C VAL A 21 9.47 -2.31 -1.83
N LEU A 22 8.74 -1.88 -2.87
CA LEU A 22 7.82 -0.75 -2.77
C LEU A 22 6.72 -0.99 -1.74
N LEU A 23 6.05 -2.16 -1.77
CA LEU A 23 5.07 -2.56 -0.77
C LEU A 23 5.64 -2.56 0.65
N ALA A 24 6.86 -3.07 0.83
CA ALA A 24 7.51 -3.14 2.14
C ALA A 24 7.83 -1.73 2.69
N LEU A 25 8.46 -0.89 1.87
CA LEU A 25 8.79 0.49 2.24
C LEU A 25 7.53 1.30 2.53
N PHE A 26 6.53 1.19 1.65
CA PHE A 26 5.27 1.90 1.80
C PHE A 26 4.52 1.46 3.06
N GLY A 27 4.40 0.16 3.31
CA GLY A 27 3.83 -0.37 4.54
C GLY A 27 4.58 0.09 5.79
N ALA A 28 5.92 0.12 5.74
CA ALA A 28 6.74 0.59 6.86
C ALA A 28 6.56 2.09 7.13
N VAL A 29 6.54 2.91 6.10
CA VAL A 29 6.30 4.36 6.21
C VAL A 29 4.90 4.63 6.76
N LYS A 30 3.87 3.92 6.30
CA LYS A 30 2.51 4.06 6.84
C LYS A 30 2.42 3.62 8.29
N LEU A 31 3.09 2.55 8.67
CA LEU A 31 3.11 2.09 10.05
C LEU A 31 3.83 3.10 10.96
N TYR A 32 4.96 3.62 10.50
CA TYR A 32 5.69 4.70 11.19
C TYR A 32 4.81 5.95 11.36
N GLY A 33 4.19 6.42 10.27
CA GLY A 33 3.29 7.58 10.31
C GLY A 33 2.13 7.35 11.28
N THR A 34 1.50 6.17 11.23
CA THR A 34 0.42 5.81 12.15
C THR A 34 0.89 5.84 13.59
N ALA A 35 2.04 5.24 13.91
CA ALA A 35 2.60 5.27 15.26
C ALA A 35 2.95 6.69 15.70
N TYR A 36 3.56 7.50 14.82
CA TYR A 36 3.89 8.89 15.10
C TYR A 36 2.64 9.71 15.45
N PHE A 37 1.61 9.68 14.60
CA PHE A 37 0.37 10.45 14.84
C PHE A 37 -0.43 9.92 16.04
N THR A 38 -0.35 8.62 16.32
CA THR A 38 -1.07 8.02 17.46
C THR A 38 -0.42 8.37 18.79
N PHE A 39 0.92 8.39 18.87
CA PHE A 39 1.63 8.42 20.17
C PHE A 39 2.48 9.67 20.41
N PHE A 40 2.82 10.44 19.37
CA PHE A 40 3.81 11.52 19.49
C PHE A 40 3.34 12.85 18.91
N ALA A 41 2.55 12.86 17.84
CA ALA A 41 2.04 14.10 17.26
C ALA A 41 1.00 14.74 18.17
N THR A 42 1.00 16.07 18.23
CA THR A 42 0.01 16.83 19.00
C THR A 42 -1.34 16.86 18.29
N ALA A 43 -2.41 17.22 19.02
CA ALA A 43 -3.72 17.44 18.43
C ALA A 43 -3.71 18.47 17.27
N GLU A 44 -2.89 19.52 17.38
CA GLU A 44 -2.72 20.54 16.33
C GLU A 44 -2.11 19.98 15.04
N GLN A 45 -1.37 18.88 15.15
CA GLN A 45 -0.77 18.15 14.02
C GLN A 45 -1.68 17.03 13.50
N GLY A 46 -2.92 16.91 13.99
CA GLY A 46 -3.82 15.80 13.66
C GLY A 46 -3.53 14.50 14.42
N GLY A 47 -2.71 14.57 15.47
CA GLY A 47 -2.43 13.46 16.39
C GLY A 47 -3.34 13.46 17.62
N ASP A 48 -2.90 12.72 18.65
CA ASP A 48 -3.56 12.62 19.97
C ASP A 48 -5.04 12.18 19.91
N PRO A 49 -5.31 10.87 19.66
CA PRO A 49 -6.67 10.34 19.49
C PRO A 49 -7.59 10.64 20.69
N GLN A 50 -8.62 11.47 20.50
CA GLN A 50 -9.49 11.94 21.58
C GLN A 50 -10.71 11.05 21.81
N GLY A 51 -11.06 10.20 20.84
CA GLY A 51 -12.28 9.39 20.89
C GLY A 51 -12.22 8.07 20.15
N GLY A 52 -13.29 7.27 20.28
CA GLY A 52 -13.37 5.94 19.67
C GLY A 52 -13.24 5.95 18.14
N VAL A 53 -13.66 7.04 17.48
CA VAL A 53 -13.49 7.20 16.03
C VAL A 53 -12.02 7.33 15.66
N ASP A 54 -11.24 8.16 16.35
CA ASP A 54 -9.81 8.34 16.08
C ASP A 54 -9.03 7.04 16.30
N TRP A 55 -9.35 6.30 17.36
CA TRP A 55 -8.78 4.98 17.60
C TRP A 55 -9.14 3.98 16.50
N SER A 56 -10.35 4.05 15.96
CA SER A 56 -10.76 3.21 14.82
C SER A 56 -9.99 3.55 13.55
N VAL A 57 -9.70 4.84 13.31
CA VAL A 57 -8.90 5.33 12.19
C VAL A 57 -7.45 4.86 12.33
N ALA A 58 -6.86 4.96 13.52
CA ALA A 58 -5.51 4.46 13.81
C ALA A 58 -5.42 2.94 13.62
N ALA A 59 -6.41 2.18 14.09
CA ALA A 59 -6.49 0.74 13.90
C ALA A 59 -6.62 0.36 12.42
N TRP A 60 -7.45 1.08 11.66
CA TRP A 60 -7.60 0.88 10.22
C TRP A 60 -6.28 1.15 9.49
N SER A 61 -5.64 2.28 9.75
CA SER A 61 -4.33 2.62 9.17
C SER A 61 -3.27 1.54 9.48
N THR A 62 -3.23 1.07 10.73
CA THR A 62 -2.31 0.00 11.16
C THR A 62 -2.58 -1.29 10.39
N ALA A 63 -3.85 -1.69 10.24
CA ALA A 63 -4.21 -2.90 9.50
C ALA A 63 -3.80 -2.82 8.03
N LEU A 64 -3.98 -1.67 7.37
CA LEU A 64 -3.53 -1.46 5.99
C LEU A 64 -2.00 -1.52 5.88
N ALA A 65 -1.29 -0.85 6.77
CA ALA A 65 0.17 -0.88 6.80
C ALA A 65 0.71 -2.31 6.96
N VAL A 66 0.14 -3.09 7.88
CA VAL A 66 0.49 -4.52 8.07
C VAL A 66 0.13 -5.34 6.82
N ALA A 67 -1.02 -5.08 6.19
CA ALA A 67 -1.41 -5.75 4.96
C ALA A 67 -0.39 -5.53 3.83
N TYR A 68 0.18 -4.32 3.69
CA TYR A 68 1.27 -4.06 2.75
C TYR A 68 2.53 -4.85 3.06
N LEU A 69 2.95 -4.90 4.33
CA LEU A 69 4.13 -5.67 4.74
C LEU A 69 3.95 -7.18 4.50
N VAL A 70 2.79 -7.73 4.85
CA VAL A 70 2.43 -9.12 4.58
C VAL A 70 2.37 -9.37 3.07
N GLY A 71 1.79 -8.43 2.32
CA GLY A 71 1.78 -8.40 0.87
C GLY A 71 3.18 -8.50 0.26
N ALA A 72 4.12 -7.67 0.71
CA ALA A 72 5.49 -7.70 0.27
C ALA A 72 6.17 -9.07 0.52
N ALA A 73 5.93 -9.67 1.69
CA ALA A 73 6.48 -10.98 2.04
C ALA A 73 5.88 -12.13 1.21
N ARG A 74 4.59 -12.04 0.86
CA ARG A 74 3.83 -13.11 0.18
C ARG A 74 3.71 -12.96 -1.33
N LEU A 75 3.91 -11.76 -1.88
CA LEU A 75 3.76 -11.51 -3.31
C LEU A 75 4.72 -12.39 -4.11
N GLY A 76 4.16 -13.10 -5.09
CA GLY A 76 4.88 -14.04 -5.94
C GLY A 76 4.68 -15.50 -5.57
N ARG A 77 4.33 -15.81 -4.31
CA ARG A 77 4.08 -17.19 -3.83
C ARG A 77 2.74 -17.77 -4.27
N ASP A 78 1.69 -16.94 -4.26
CA ASP A 78 0.33 -17.34 -4.67
C ASP A 78 -0.28 -16.23 -5.55
N ARG A 79 -0.99 -16.63 -6.61
CA ARG A 79 -1.73 -15.73 -7.51
C ARG A 79 -2.88 -15.02 -6.79
N ARG A 80 -3.48 -15.64 -5.76
CA ARG A 80 -4.56 -15.05 -4.95
C ARG A 80 -4.13 -13.79 -4.21
N VAL A 81 -2.85 -13.69 -3.84
CA VAL A 81 -2.28 -12.53 -3.14
C VAL A 81 -2.43 -11.25 -3.97
N ILE A 82 -2.35 -11.35 -5.30
CA ILE A 82 -2.52 -10.17 -6.19
C ILE A 82 -3.95 -9.62 -6.10
N ARG A 83 -4.96 -10.51 -6.11
CA ARG A 83 -6.37 -10.09 -5.99
C ARG A 83 -6.66 -9.50 -4.61
N TRP A 84 -6.15 -10.16 -3.56
CA TRP A 84 -6.29 -9.67 -2.20
C TRP A 84 -5.62 -8.30 -2.02
N LEU A 85 -4.39 -8.12 -2.52
CA LEU A 85 -3.70 -6.82 -2.48
C LEU A 85 -4.45 -5.74 -3.29
N GLY A 86 -5.03 -6.10 -4.44
CA GLY A 86 -5.90 -5.20 -5.18
C GLY A 86 -7.07 -4.69 -4.31
N GLY A 87 -7.70 -5.59 -3.55
CA GLY A 87 -8.72 -5.21 -2.56
C GLY A 87 -8.19 -4.30 -1.46
N VAL A 88 -7.03 -4.62 -0.87
CA VAL A 88 -6.39 -3.80 0.16
C VAL A 88 -6.11 -2.38 -0.35
N LEU A 89 -5.56 -2.24 -1.55
CA LEU A 89 -5.27 -0.94 -2.17
C LEU A 89 -6.53 -0.13 -2.43
N LEU A 90 -7.63 -0.77 -2.86
CA LEU A 90 -8.90 -0.06 -3.04
C LEU A 90 -9.47 0.43 -1.71
N VAL A 91 -9.36 -0.36 -0.65
CA VAL A 91 -9.75 0.06 0.71
C VAL A 91 -8.86 1.19 1.21
N ASP A 92 -7.57 1.16 0.87
CA ASP A 92 -6.63 2.21 1.25
C ASP A 92 -6.89 3.53 0.51
N LEU A 93 -7.31 3.49 -0.75
CA LEU A 93 -7.77 4.69 -1.46
C LEU A 93 -8.98 5.31 -0.76
N VAL A 94 -9.92 4.50 -0.26
CA VAL A 94 -11.06 4.99 0.54
C VAL A 94 -10.57 5.60 1.85
N PHE A 95 -9.60 4.98 2.52
CA PHE A 95 -8.98 5.54 3.71
C PHE A 95 -8.30 6.89 3.41
N GLY A 96 -7.58 7.01 2.30
CA GLY A 96 -6.98 8.26 1.84
C GLY A 96 -8.02 9.35 1.58
N LEU A 97 -9.18 9.00 1.00
CA LEU A 97 -10.29 9.95 0.84
C LEU A 97 -10.84 10.42 2.19
N VAL A 98 -11.01 9.51 3.16
CA VAL A 98 -11.44 9.88 4.52
C VAL A 98 -10.44 10.85 5.15
N LYS A 99 -9.14 10.59 5.02
CA LYS A 99 -8.09 11.50 5.51
C LYS A 99 -8.15 12.87 4.85
N LEU A 100 -8.36 12.91 3.54
CA LEU A 100 -8.47 14.16 2.80
C LEU A 100 -9.72 14.96 3.17
N THR A 101 -10.88 14.32 3.33
CA THR A 101 -12.17 15.03 3.49
C THR A 101 -12.58 15.27 4.94
N ALA A 102 -12.15 14.40 5.87
CA ALA A 102 -12.56 14.47 7.27
C ALA A 102 -11.45 14.99 8.19
N TYR A 103 -10.18 14.88 7.77
CA TYR A 103 -9.01 15.31 8.54
C TYR A 103 -8.20 16.42 7.82
N ASP A 104 -8.63 16.87 6.64
CA ASP A 104 -7.96 17.88 5.81
C ASP A 104 -6.45 17.60 5.55
N GLU A 105 -6.07 16.31 5.57
CA GLU A 105 -4.68 15.86 5.39
C GLU A 105 -4.34 15.75 3.89
N VAL A 106 -3.74 16.81 3.32
CA VAL A 106 -3.36 16.88 1.89
C VAL A 106 -2.29 15.84 1.53
N GLU A 107 -1.48 15.42 2.50
CA GLU A 107 -0.48 14.36 2.37
C GLU A 107 -1.11 13.04 1.90
N ALA A 108 -2.41 12.81 2.18
CA ALA A 108 -3.16 11.65 1.73
C ALA A 108 -3.10 11.47 0.20
N LEU A 109 -3.04 12.57 -0.58
CA LEU A 109 -2.92 12.52 -2.04
C LEU A 109 -1.63 11.79 -2.48
N GLY A 110 -0.53 12.01 -1.76
CA GLY A 110 0.74 11.34 -2.04
C GLY A 110 0.65 9.83 -1.81
N PHE A 111 0.03 9.41 -0.71
CA PHE A 111 -0.20 7.99 -0.43
C PHE A 111 -1.11 7.34 -1.48
N MET A 112 -2.22 7.99 -1.84
CA MET A 112 -3.14 7.50 -2.88
C MET A 112 -2.46 7.37 -4.24
N ALA A 113 -1.58 8.31 -4.61
CA ALA A 113 -0.82 8.22 -5.85
C ALA A 113 0.09 6.98 -5.86
N VAL A 114 0.75 6.66 -4.74
CA VAL A 114 1.55 5.44 -4.58
C VAL A 114 0.67 4.19 -4.69
N ASP A 115 -0.53 4.19 -4.10
CA ASP A 115 -1.49 3.08 -4.22
C ASP A 115 -1.85 2.79 -5.68
N LEU A 116 -2.12 3.84 -6.46
CA LEU A 116 -2.42 3.72 -7.89
C LEU A 116 -1.24 3.15 -8.67
N VAL A 117 -0.01 3.57 -8.34
CA VAL A 117 1.21 3.01 -8.94
C VAL A 117 1.33 1.51 -8.61
N ILE A 118 1.15 1.13 -7.34
CA ILE A 118 1.21 -0.27 -6.91
C ILE A 118 0.11 -1.10 -7.60
N LEU A 119 -1.12 -0.58 -7.69
CA LEU A 119 -2.21 -1.20 -8.44
C LEU A 119 -1.84 -1.44 -9.90
N GLY A 120 -1.25 -0.43 -10.57
CA GLY A 120 -0.75 -0.55 -11.93
C GLY A 120 0.30 -1.65 -12.07
N LEU A 121 1.28 -1.71 -11.16
CA LEU A 121 2.31 -2.74 -11.13
C LEU A 121 1.71 -4.14 -10.91
N LEU A 122 0.76 -4.28 -9.98
CA LEU A 122 0.05 -5.54 -9.74
C LEU A 122 -0.73 -5.99 -10.97
N ALA A 123 -1.39 -5.07 -11.69
CA ALA A 123 -2.09 -5.37 -12.93
C ALA A 123 -1.12 -5.83 -14.04
N VAL A 124 0.07 -5.24 -14.12
CA VAL A 124 1.13 -5.68 -15.05
C VAL A 124 1.64 -7.07 -14.69
N ILE A 125 1.85 -7.36 -13.40
CA ILE A 125 2.25 -8.69 -12.92
C ILE A 125 1.16 -9.72 -13.22
N ALA A 126 -0.11 -9.39 -12.98
CA ALA A 126 -1.25 -10.26 -13.20
C ALA A 126 -1.41 -10.66 -14.67
N ARG A 127 -1.34 -9.69 -15.59
CA ARG A 127 -1.45 -9.94 -17.04
C ARG A 127 -0.33 -10.81 -17.61
N ARG A 128 0.80 -10.91 -16.91
CA ARG A 128 1.98 -11.65 -17.36
C ARG A 128 2.09 -13.06 -16.75
N ARG A 129 1.14 -13.48 -15.90
CA ARG A 129 1.07 -14.80 -15.25
C ARG A 129 -0.09 -15.64 -15.79
#